data_AF-A0A952EWB1-F1
#
_entry.id   AF-A0A952EWB1-F1
#
_cell.length_a   1.000
_cell.length_b   1.000
_cell.length_c   1.000
_cell.angle_alpha   90.00
_cell.angle_beta   90.00
_cell.angle_gamma   90.00
#
_symmetry.space_group_name_H-M   'P 1'
#
loop_
_entity.id
_entity.type
_entity.pdbx_description
1 polymer ?
#
loop_
_entity_poly.entity_id
_entity_poly.type
_entity_poly.pdbx_seq_one_letter_code
_entity_poly.pdbx_strand_id
1 'polypeptide(L)'
;LKLQLEELVGDNDTARELIVRDYHANPDAPSAAQVSATLDELDSLSDNELLDFTTLARVFGYPSTAEAQDSAMSSRGYRAMAGIPRLQFAHVDLLVRSFGSLQGLLAATSDDLQSVEGIGSMWARHIREGLSQLAESTIADRLA
;
A
#
# COMPACT_ATOMS: atom_id res chain seq x y z
N LEU A 1 -28.31 1.49 10.58
CA LEU A 1 -27.24 1.85 11.52
C LEU A 1 -26.18 0.76 11.66
N LYS A 2 -26.48 -0.48 12.09
CA LYS A 2 -25.45 -1.54 12.16
C LYS A 2 -24.80 -1.86 10.80
N LEU A 3 -25.62 -2.02 9.75
CA LEU A 3 -25.15 -2.22 8.36
C LEU A 3 -24.40 -1.01 7.79
N GLN A 4 -24.82 0.22 8.10
CA GLN A 4 -24.11 1.45 7.69
C GLN A 4 -22.79 1.64 8.43
N LEU A 5 -22.71 1.16 9.68
CA LEU A 5 -21.47 1.12 10.44
C LEU A 5 -20.55 0.01 9.91
N GLU A 6 -21.09 -1.17 9.58
CA GLU A 6 -20.37 -2.30 9.00
C GLU A 6 -19.84 -1.98 7.58
N GLU A 7 -20.56 -1.22 6.76
CA GLU A 7 -20.05 -0.73 5.46
C GLU A 7 -18.93 0.32 5.64
N LEU A 8 -19.03 1.19 6.64
CA LEU A 8 -17.98 2.16 6.98
C LEU A 8 -16.73 1.47 7.56
N VAL A 9 -16.91 0.38 8.31
CA VAL A 9 -15.83 -0.40 8.95
C VAL A 9 -15.21 -1.41 7.99
N GLY A 10 -15.99 -2.01 7.07
CA GLY A 10 -15.48 -3.00 6.11
C GLY A 10 -14.52 -2.40 5.08
N ASP A 11 -14.74 -1.16 4.64
CA ASP A 11 -13.78 -0.40 3.82
C ASP A 11 -12.50 -0.08 4.61
N ASN A 12 -12.63 0.12 5.92
CA ASN A 12 -11.50 0.38 6.81
C ASN A 12 -10.56 -0.83 6.94
N ASP A 13 -11.07 -2.06 7.06
CA ASP A 13 -10.21 -3.25 7.19
C ASP A 13 -9.31 -3.43 5.97
N THR A 14 -9.88 -3.25 4.77
CA THR A 14 -9.10 -3.29 3.52
C THR A 14 -8.08 -2.14 3.47
N ALA A 15 -8.48 -0.93 3.86
CA ALA A 15 -7.57 0.21 3.89
C ALA A 15 -6.40 0.01 4.86
N ARG A 16 -6.66 -0.52 6.06
CA ARG A 16 -5.65 -0.88 7.07
C ARG A 16 -4.69 -1.92 6.52
N GLU A 17 -5.22 -2.97 5.89
CA GLU A 17 -4.44 -4.02 5.27
C GLU A 17 -3.47 -3.48 4.18
N LEU A 18 -3.95 -2.55 3.35
CA LEU A 18 -3.14 -1.91 2.30
C LEU A 18 -2.08 -0.98 2.88
N ILE A 19 -2.36 -0.28 3.99
CA ILE A 19 -1.37 0.55 4.70
C ILE A 19 -0.25 -0.33 5.25
N VAL A 20 -0.58 -1.45 5.90
CA VAL A 20 0.43 -2.39 6.40
C VAL A 20 1.30 -2.90 5.25
N ARG A 21 0.71 -3.30 4.13
CA ARG A 21 1.50 -3.75 2.96
C ARG A 21 2.42 -2.68 2.40
N ASP A 22 1.97 -1.43 2.36
CA ASP A 22 2.76 -0.33 1.83
C ASP A 22 3.96 0.03 2.70
N TYR A 23 3.85 -0.12 4.02
CA TYR A 23 4.82 0.43 4.97
C TYR A 23 5.42 -0.57 5.96
N HIS A 24 5.15 -1.88 5.85
CA HIS A 24 5.86 -2.85 6.67
C HIS A 24 7.38 -2.76 6.42
N ALA A 25 8.24 -2.90 7.44
CA ALA A 25 9.67 -2.62 7.33
C ALA A 25 10.48 -3.66 6.53
N ASN A 26 9.90 -4.83 6.26
CA ASN A 26 10.53 -5.89 5.46
C ASN A 26 10.93 -5.34 4.07
N PRO A 27 12.18 -5.48 3.60
CA PRO A 27 12.57 -5.03 2.26
C PRO A 27 11.64 -5.56 1.14
N ASP A 28 11.22 -6.83 1.28
CA ASP A 28 10.27 -7.45 0.35
C ASP A 28 8.82 -7.20 0.78
N ALA A 29 7.88 -7.35 -0.17
CA ALA A 29 6.47 -7.27 0.13
C ALA A 29 6.06 -8.30 1.21
N PRO A 30 5.38 -7.87 2.28
CA PRO A 30 5.09 -8.73 3.43
C PRO A 30 4.16 -9.88 3.03
N SER A 31 4.38 -11.04 3.65
CA SER A 31 3.48 -12.18 3.55
C SER A 31 2.14 -11.90 4.23
N ALA A 32 1.10 -12.65 3.86
CA ALA A 32 -0.22 -12.55 4.51
C ALA A 32 -0.14 -12.77 6.03
N ALA A 33 0.72 -13.69 6.49
CA ALA A 33 0.92 -13.95 7.91
C ALA A 33 1.55 -12.74 8.64
N GLN A 34 2.51 -12.06 8.01
CA GLN A 34 3.09 -10.85 8.57
C GLN A 34 2.07 -9.73 8.65
N VAL A 35 1.26 -9.54 7.60
CA VAL A 35 0.23 -8.50 7.61
C VAL A 35 -0.81 -8.77 8.69
N SER A 36 -1.29 -10.02 8.81
CA SER A 36 -2.22 -10.40 9.88
C SER A 36 -1.62 -10.13 11.25
N ALA A 37 -0.37 -10.54 11.51
CA ALA A 37 0.28 -10.33 12.80
C ALA A 37 0.43 -8.83 13.13
N THR A 38 0.78 -7.99 12.14
CA THR A 38 0.86 -6.54 12.34
C THR A 38 -0.52 -5.94 12.65
N LEU A 39 -1.58 -6.38 11.96
CA LEU A 39 -2.95 -5.91 12.23
C LEU A 39 -3.42 -6.33 13.62
N ASP A 40 -3.15 -7.57 14.03
CA ASP A 40 -3.47 -8.08 15.36
C ASP A 40 -2.74 -7.28 16.46
N GLU A 41 -1.47 -6.92 16.24
CA GLU A 41 -0.72 -6.09 17.17
C GLU A 41 -1.29 -4.66 17.23
N LEU A 42 -1.66 -4.06 16.09
CA LEU A 42 -2.33 -2.75 16.04
C LEU A 42 -3.68 -2.76 16.78
N ASP A 43 -4.47 -3.83 16.67
CA ASP A 43 -5.74 -3.98 17.40
C ASP A 43 -5.56 -4.10 18.92
N SER A 44 -4.36 -4.48 19.38
CA SER A 44 -4.04 -4.60 20.80
C SER A 44 -3.60 -3.29 21.46
N LEU A 45 -3.30 -2.25 20.66
CA LEU A 45 -2.84 -0.96 21.16
C LEU A 45 -4.02 -0.10 21.67
N SER A 46 -3.76 0.66 22.73
CA SER A 46 -4.65 1.74 23.14
C SER A 46 -4.56 2.95 22.19
N ASP A 47 -5.58 3.82 22.22
CA ASP A 47 -5.59 5.07 21.45
C ASP A 47 -4.33 5.93 21.69
N ASN A 48 -3.82 5.95 22.92
CA ASN A 48 -2.59 6.69 23.25
C ASN A 48 -1.34 6.05 22.65
N GLU A 49 -1.27 4.72 22.60
CA GLU A 49 -0.17 3.98 21.98
C GLU A 49 -0.19 4.10 20.45
N LEU A 50 -1.38 4.19 19.84
CA LEU A 50 -1.53 4.50 18.42
C LEU A 50 -1.03 5.90 18.05
N LEU A 51 -0.97 6.83 19.01
CA LEU A 51 -0.40 8.17 18.81
C LEU A 51 1.11 8.23 19.08
N ASP A 52 1.72 7.15 19.58
CA ASP A 52 3.17 7.06 19.79
C ASP A 52 3.85 6.44 18.56
N PHE A 53 4.57 7.29 17.83
CA PHE A 53 5.32 6.88 16.63
C PHE A 53 6.40 5.83 16.91
N THR A 54 6.93 5.78 18.13
CA THR A 54 7.93 4.77 18.54
C THR A 54 7.29 3.40 18.64
N THR A 55 6.10 3.36 19.23
CA THR A 55 5.28 2.16 19.34
C THR A 55 4.82 1.70 17.96
N LEU A 56 4.28 2.59 17.13
CA LEU A 56 3.88 2.26 15.75
C LEU A 56 5.05 1.74 14.89
N ALA A 57 6.21 2.41 14.94
CA ALA A 57 7.39 1.99 14.19
C ALA A 57 7.76 0.54 14.51
N ARG A 58 7.75 0.17 15.80
CA ARG A 58 8.02 -1.19 16.26
C ARG A 58 7.04 -2.21 15.68
N VAL A 59 5.73 -1.91 15.71
CA VAL A 59 4.67 -2.80 15.20
C VAL A 59 4.85 -3.07 13.70
N PHE A 60 5.29 -2.06 12.94
CA PHE A 60 5.61 -2.19 11.52
C PHE A 60 6.96 -2.86 11.24
N GLY A 61 7.73 -3.21 12.28
CA GLY A 61 9.03 -3.87 12.19
C GLY A 61 10.23 -2.93 12.03
N TYR A 62 10.05 -1.62 12.21
CA TYR A 62 11.13 -0.64 12.18
C TYR A 62 11.87 -0.57 13.53
N PRO A 63 13.13 -0.13 13.54
CA PRO A 63 13.83 0.17 14.78
C PRO A 63 13.11 1.26 15.58
N SER A 64 12.97 1.08 16.89
CA SER A 64 12.34 2.05 17.80
C SER A 64 13.27 3.19 18.25
N THR A 65 14.36 3.46 17.53
CA THR A 65 15.30 4.53 17.89
C THR A 65 14.82 5.86 17.31
N ALA A 66 15.14 6.97 17.97
CA ALA A 66 14.75 8.30 17.50
C ALA A 66 15.31 8.58 16.09
N GLU A 67 16.53 8.13 15.80
CA GLU A 67 17.17 8.29 14.50
C GLU A 67 16.46 7.49 13.39
N ALA A 68 15.80 6.39 13.73
CA ALA A 68 15.03 5.61 12.76
C ALA A 68 13.71 6.30 12.39
N GLN A 69 13.18 7.16 13.26
CA GLN A 69 11.98 7.95 12.97
C GLN A 69 12.25 9.07 11.95
N ASP A 70 13.49 9.53 11.85
CA ASP A 70 13.91 10.52 10.84
C ASP A 70 14.14 9.89 9.45
N SER A 71 14.07 8.55 9.34
CA SER A 71 14.27 7.87 8.07
C SER A 71 13.08 8.06 7.12
N ALA A 72 13.37 8.39 5.87
CA ALA A 72 12.33 8.55 4.86
C ALA A 72 11.73 7.18 4.52
N MET A 73 10.39 7.09 4.55
CA MET A 73 9.65 5.93 4.10
C MET A 73 9.08 6.15 2.70
N SER A 74 9.07 5.10 1.89
CA SER A 74 8.40 5.08 0.59
C SER A 74 7.34 3.99 0.59
N SER A 75 6.14 4.30 0.10
CA SER A 75 5.09 3.29 -0.05
C SER A 75 5.43 2.32 -1.16
N ARG A 76 5.15 1.03 -0.96
CA ARG A 76 5.30 0.01 -2.02
C ARG A 76 4.35 0.21 -3.21
N GLY A 77 3.15 0.74 -2.97
CA GLY A 77 2.17 1.09 -4.01
C GLY A 77 0.91 0.22 -4.04
N TYR A 78 0.69 -0.67 -3.07
CA TYR A 78 -0.52 -1.49 -2.98
C TYR A 78 -1.78 -0.63 -2.91
N ARG A 79 -1.78 0.45 -2.10
CA ARG A 79 -2.95 1.32 -1.97
C ARG A 79 -3.28 2.06 -3.26
N ALA A 80 -2.28 2.58 -3.96
CA ALA A 80 -2.48 3.26 -5.24
C ALA A 80 -3.03 2.29 -6.29
N MET A 81 -2.44 1.09 -6.38
CA MET A 81 -2.86 0.06 -7.33
C MET A 81 -4.28 -0.47 -7.05
N ALA A 82 -4.69 -0.56 -5.79
CA ALA A 82 -6.05 -0.93 -5.40
C ALA A 82 -7.11 0.08 -5.88
N GLY A 83 -6.72 1.34 -6.13
CA GLY A 83 -7.59 2.36 -6.72
C GLY A 83 -7.87 2.15 -8.21
N ILE A 84 -7.17 1.24 -8.89
CA ILE A 84 -7.38 0.96 -10.32
C ILE A 84 -8.57 0.00 -10.48
N PRO A 85 -9.65 0.41 -11.15
CA PRO A 85 -10.85 -0.41 -11.25
C PRO A 85 -10.58 -1.78 -11.89
N ARG A 86 -11.19 -2.81 -11.31
CA ARG A 86 -11.18 -4.20 -11.81
C ARG A 86 -9.79 -4.87 -11.80
N LEU A 87 -8.77 -4.24 -11.24
CA LEU A 87 -7.45 -4.85 -11.11
C LEU A 87 -7.46 -5.91 -10.00
N GLN A 88 -7.11 -7.14 -10.36
CA GLN A 88 -7.06 -8.24 -9.39
C GLN A 88 -5.83 -8.12 -8.48
N PHE A 89 -5.99 -8.48 -7.20
CA PHE A 89 -4.90 -8.42 -6.22
C PHE A 89 -3.65 -9.20 -6.66
N ALA A 90 -3.80 -10.33 -7.35
CA ALA A 90 -2.66 -11.09 -7.87
C ALA A 90 -1.77 -10.28 -8.83
N HIS A 91 -2.37 -9.48 -9.71
CA HIS A 91 -1.61 -8.58 -10.59
C HIS A 91 -0.97 -7.43 -9.81
N VAL A 92 -1.66 -6.89 -8.80
CA VAL A 92 -1.09 -5.88 -7.90
C VAL A 92 0.15 -6.43 -7.20
N ASP A 93 0.05 -7.62 -6.61
CA ASP A 93 1.14 -8.25 -5.86
C ASP A 93 2.36 -8.52 -6.74
N LEU A 94 2.15 -9.04 -7.96
CA LEU A 94 3.23 -9.25 -8.93
C LEU A 94 3.95 -7.94 -9.25
N LEU A 95 3.21 -6.90 -9.62
CA LEU A 95 3.79 -5.62 -10.02
C LEU A 95 4.49 -4.92 -8.85
N VAL A 96 3.86 -4.87 -7.67
CA VAL A 96 4.49 -4.25 -6.50
C VAL A 96 5.80 -4.97 -6.14
N ARG A 97 5.84 -6.30 -6.23
CA ARG A 97 7.09 -7.06 -6.04
C ARG A 97 8.13 -6.77 -7.11
N SER A 98 7.73 -6.61 -8.37
CA SER A 98 8.66 -6.33 -9.48
C SER A 98 9.25 -4.93 -9.44
N PHE A 99 8.48 -3.92 -9.05
CA PHE A 99 8.90 -2.50 -9.09
C PHE A 99 9.33 -1.95 -7.73
N GLY A 100 9.00 -2.63 -6.63
CA GLY A 100 9.49 -2.39 -5.27
C GLY A 100 8.96 -1.13 -4.56
N SER A 101 8.53 -0.11 -5.32
CA SER A 101 8.00 1.14 -4.76
C SER A 101 6.95 1.77 -5.66
N LEU A 102 6.12 2.63 -5.08
CA LEU A 102 5.14 3.42 -5.81
C LEU A 102 5.83 4.32 -6.85
N GLN A 103 6.99 4.89 -6.52
CA GLN A 103 7.76 5.69 -7.48
C GLN A 103 8.25 4.84 -8.66
N GLY A 104 8.70 3.61 -8.39
CA GLY A 104 9.05 2.64 -9.42
C GLY A 104 7.87 2.30 -10.33
N LEU A 105 6.69 2.07 -9.75
CA LEU A 105 5.44 1.82 -10.50
C LEU A 105 5.04 3.02 -11.36
N LEU A 106 5.11 4.24 -10.82
CA LEU A 106 4.76 5.46 -11.54
C LEU A 106 5.72 5.76 -12.70
N ALA A 107 7.00 5.39 -12.54
CA ALA A 107 8.02 5.55 -13.58
C ALA A 107 7.95 4.46 -14.68
N ALA A 108 7.31 3.33 -14.40
CA ALA A 108 7.20 2.21 -15.33
C ALA A 108 6.36 2.55 -16.57
N THR A 109 6.85 2.16 -17.74
CA THR A 109 6.10 2.23 -18.99
C THR A 109 5.16 1.03 -19.13
N SER A 110 4.19 1.09 -20.07
CA SER A 110 3.34 -0.07 -20.39
C SER A 110 4.16 -1.29 -20.81
N ASP A 111 5.29 -1.10 -21.50
CA ASP A 111 6.15 -2.20 -21.92
C ASP A 111 6.88 -2.83 -20.72
N ASP A 112 7.33 -2.01 -19.77
CA ASP A 112 7.91 -2.52 -18.52
C ASP A 112 6.90 -3.34 -17.72
N LEU A 113 5.65 -2.85 -17.59
CA LEU A 113 4.58 -3.57 -16.90
C LEU A 113 4.25 -4.90 -17.59
N GLN A 114 4.22 -4.93 -18.92
CA GLN A 114 3.98 -6.16 -19.70
C GLN A 114 5.13 -7.18 -19.58
N SER A 115 6.35 -6.74 -19.23
CA SER A 115 7.49 -7.65 -19.04
C SER A 115 7.35 -8.54 -17.81
N VAL A 116 6.46 -8.20 -16.87
CA VAL A 116 6.19 -8.99 -15.67
C VAL A 116 5.35 -10.22 -16.05
N GLU A 117 5.84 -11.41 -15.66
CA GLU A 117 5.15 -12.67 -15.93
C GLU A 117 3.71 -12.64 -15.38
N GLY A 118 2.74 -13.01 -16.23
CA GLY A 118 1.31 -12.95 -15.90
C GLY A 118 0.63 -11.63 -16.27
N ILE A 119 1.36 -10.60 -16.70
CA ILE A 119 0.78 -9.32 -17.13
C ILE A 119 0.71 -9.25 -18.66
N GLY A 120 -0.51 -9.39 -19.20
CA GLY A 120 -0.78 -9.23 -20.62
C GLY A 120 -0.79 -7.76 -21.07
N SER A 121 -0.62 -7.53 -22.38
CA SER A 121 -0.57 -6.19 -22.99
C SER A 121 -1.80 -5.31 -22.71
N MET A 122 -3.00 -5.91 -22.69
CA MET A 122 -4.23 -5.22 -22.32
C MET A 122 -4.17 -4.68 -20.88
N TRP A 123 -3.75 -5.54 -19.93
CA TRP A 123 -3.64 -5.17 -18.52
C TRP A 123 -2.54 -4.13 -18.30
N ALA A 124 -1.39 -4.29 -18.94
CA ALA A 124 -0.30 -3.32 -18.83
C ALA A 124 -0.74 -1.90 -19.22
N ARG A 125 -1.48 -1.76 -20.33
CA ARG A 125 -2.04 -0.47 -20.76
C ARG A 125 -3.07 0.08 -19.77
N HIS A 126 -4.00 -0.77 -19.31
CA HIS A 126 -5.02 -0.37 -18.33
C HIS A 126 -4.41 0.12 -17.02
N ILE A 127 -3.38 -0.58 -16.53
CA ILE A 127 -2.68 -0.23 -15.29
C ILE A 127 -1.89 1.07 -15.47
N ARG A 128 -1.17 1.24 -16.59
CA ARG A 128 -0.45 2.48 -16.87
C ARG A 128 -1.40 3.68 -16.92
N GLU A 129 -2.55 3.52 -17.56
CA GLU A 129 -3.58 4.56 -17.63
C GLU A 129 -4.13 4.90 -16.23
N GLY A 130 -4.46 3.88 -15.42
CA GLY A 130 -4.91 4.07 -14.04
C GLY A 130 -3.88 4.79 -13.17
N LEU A 131 -2.60 4.43 -13.27
CA LEU A 131 -1.51 5.11 -12.54
C LEU A 131 -1.34 6.57 -12.97
N SER A 132 -1.49 6.88 -14.26
CA SER A 132 -1.47 8.27 -14.75
C SER A 132 -2.62 9.08 -14.17
N GLN A 133 -3.85 8.55 -14.20
CA GLN A 133 -5.04 9.24 -13.68
C GLN A 133 -4.92 9.52 -12.18
N LEU A 134 -4.39 8.58 -11.40
CA LEU A 134 -4.15 8.76 -9.96
C LEU A 134 -3.10 9.84 -9.67
N ALA A 135 -2.05 9.92 -10.50
CA ALA A 135 -1.04 10.97 -10.38
C ALA A 135 -1.62 12.34 -10.71
N GLU A 136 -2.43 12.44 -11.77
CA GLU A 136 -3.12 13.67 -12.17
C GLU A 136 -4.10 14.16 -11.10
N SER A 137 -4.92 13.27 -10.53
CA SER A 137 -5.89 13.63 -9.48
C SER A 137 -5.19 14.13 -8.21
N THR A 138 -4.10 13.49 -7.80
CA THR A 138 -3.33 13.90 -6.61
C THR A 138 -2.69 15.28 -6.78
N ILE A 139 -2.26 15.61 -8.01
CA ILE A 139 -1.74 16.94 -8.32
C ILE A 139 -2.87 17.97 -8.32
N ALA A 140 -4.01 17.65 -8.93
CA ALA A 140 -5.17 18.53 -8.96
C ALA A 140 -5.68 18.86 -7.54
N ASP A 141 -5.80 17.86 -6.67
CA ASP A 141 -6.25 18.02 -5.28
C ASP A 141 -5.28 18.89 -4.45
N ARG A 142 -3.98 18.87 -4.75
CA ARG A 142 -2.98 19.73 -4.07
C ARG A 142 -3.01 21.18 -4.51
N LEU A 143 -3.59 21.47 -5.67
CA LEU A 143 -3.69 22.81 -6.26
C LEU A 143 -5.06 23.45 -6.03
N ALA A 144 -6.01 22.72 -5.44
CA ALA A 144 -7.35 23.17 -5.08
C ALA A 144 -7.40 23.68 -3.63
#